data_AF-A0A653UWU3-F1
#
_entry.id   AF-A0A653UWU3-F1
#
_cell.length_a   1.000
_cell.length_b   1.000
_cell.length_c   1.000
_cell.angle_alpha   90.00
_cell.angle_beta   90.00
_cell.angle_gamma   90.00
#
_symmetry.space_group_name_H-M   'P 1'
#
loop_
_entity.id
_entity.type
_entity.pdbx_description
1 polymer ?
#
loop_
_entity_poly.entity_id
_entity_poly.type
_entity_poly.pdbx_seq_one_letter_code
_entity_poly.pdbx_strand_id
1 'polypeptide(L)'
;MAGMFELFIDAQSAFRFRLTAPDGTVMAVSRPFTTKTDAVAGIAAVREYAGMGLITDSCTTLSAIGHRAYNDPPAPAGSQRVPKIDFHGRARAVRRAVSGPRWAGAIHNFS
;
A
#
# COMPACT_ATOMS: atom_id res chain seq x y z
N MET A 1 6.60 -29.29 8.89
CA MET A 1 8.03 -29.63 8.74
C MET A 1 8.83 -28.35 8.98
N ALA A 2 9.95 -28.39 9.72
CA ALA A 2 10.73 -27.19 10.07
C ALA A 2 11.77 -26.86 8.99
N GLY A 3 12.17 -25.58 8.90
CA GLY A 3 13.30 -25.18 8.06
C GLY A 3 14.65 -25.73 8.56
N MET A 4 15.66 -25.71 7.69
CA MET A 4 16.99 -26.28 7.94
C MET A 4 18.07 -25.20 7.92
N PHE A 5 19.02 -25.27 8.85
CA PHE A 5 20.26 -24.49 8.78
C PHE A 5 21.35 -25.31 8.09
N GLU A 6 21.91 -24.78 7.01
CA GLU A 6 23.00 -25.42 6.25
C GLU A 6 24.27 -24.59 6.37
N LEU A 7 25.36 -25.22 6.78
CA LEU A 7 26.67 -24.60 6.90
C LEU A 7 27.51 -24.92 5.65
N PHE A 8 28.09 -23.91 5.02
CA PHE A 8 28.89 -24.06 3.81
C PHE A 8 30.05 -23.06 3.78
N ILE A 9 31.01 -23.32 2.89
CA ILE A 9 32.13 -22.40 2.62
C ILE A 9 31.83 -21.72 1.28
N ASP A 10 31.92 -20.39 1.25
CA ASP A 10 31.69 -19.63 0.02
C ASP A 10 32.94 -19.57 -0.88
N ALA A 11 32.81 -18.97 -2.06
CA ALA A 11 33.92 -18.85 -3.01
C ALA A 11 35.13 -18.08 -2.44
N GLN A 12 34.91 -17.22 -1.44
CA GLN A 12 35.97 -16.48 -0.74
C GLN A 12 36.56 -17.23 0.46
N SER A 13 36.31 -18.54 0.56
CA SER A 13 36.78 -19.39 1.67
C SER A 13 36.28 -18.95 3.06
N ALA A 14 35.17 -18.21 3.12
CA ALA A 14 34.54 -17.84 4.39
C ALA A 14 33.43 -18.83 4.77
N PHE A 15 33.29 -19.09 6.07
CA PHE A 15 32.20 -19.91 6.59
C PHE A 15 30.90 -19.10 6.58
N ARG A 16 29.83 -19.68 6.04
CA ARG A 16 28.49 -19.10 6.05
C ARG A 16 27.47 -20.17 6.41
N PHE A 17 26.30 -19.72 6.85
CA PHE A 17 25.13 -20.57 6.88
C PHE A 17 23.97 -19.93 6.15
N ARG A 18 23.03 -20.76 5.71
CA ARG A 18 21.73 -20.34 5.20
C ARG A 18 20.61 -21.08 5.91
N LEU A 19 19.47 -20.42 6.04
CA LEU A 19 18.22 -21.02 6.49
C LEU A 19 17.36 -21.29 5.27
N THR A 20 16.93 -22.54 5.09
CA THR A 20 16.03 -22.96 4.02
C THR A 20 14.68 -23.37 4.57
N ALA A 21 13.62 -23.06 3.85
CA ALA A 21 12.28 -23.60 4.08
C ALA A 21 12.22 -25.08 3.63
N PRO A 22 11.18 -25.85 4.02
CA PRO A 22 11.08 -27.28 3.68
C PRO A 22 11.05 -27.58 2.17
N ASP A 23 10.68 -26.60 1.35
CA ASP A 23 10.68 -26.64 -0.12
C ASP A 23 12.06 -26.34 -0.74
N GLY A 24 13.08 -26.04 0.09
CA GLY A 24 14.42 -25.65 -0.32
C GLY A 24 14.59 -24.15 -0.57
N THR A 25 13.54 -23.34 -0.40
CA THR A 25 13.63 -21.89 -0.61
C THR A 25 14.54 -21.26 0.45
N VAL A 26 15.54 -20.49 0.01
CA VAL A 26 16.46 -19.78 0.93
C VAL A 26 15.74 -18.59 1.55
N MET A 27 15.61 -18.60 2.88
CA MET A 27 14.93 -17.56 3.65
C MET A 27 15.91 -16.51 4.19
N ALA A 28 17.11 -16.93 4.57
CA ALA A 28 18.16 -16.05 5.10
C ALA A 28 19.56 -16.60 4.84
N VAL A 29 20.54 -15.73 4.70
CA VAL A 29 21.97 -16.07 4.56
C VAL A 29 22.78 -15.24 5.54
N SER A 30 23.73 -15.87 6.21
CA SER A 30 24.58 -15.21 7.19
C SER A 30 25.65 -14.33 6.54
N ARG A 31 26.17 -13.41 7.35
CA ARG A 31 27.48 -12.77 7.11
C ARG A 31 28.58 -13.84 7.02
N PRO A 32 29.72 -13.55 6.37
CA PRO A 32 30.87 -14.44 6.39
C PRO A 32 31.48 -14.51 7.79
N PHE A 33 31.91 -15.70 8.19
CA PHE A 33 32.63 -15.98 9.43
C PHE A 33 34.03 -16.51 9.10
N THR A 34 34.97 -16.22 9.99
CA THR A 34 36.37 -16.66 9.89
C THR A 34 36.52 -18.14 10.26
N THR A 35 35.75 -18.63 11.23
CA THR A 35 35.82 -20.01 11.69
C THR A 35 34.46 -20.72 11.64
N LYS A 36 34.50 -22.05 11.54
CA LYS A 36 33.32 -22.89 11.61
C LYS A 36 32.59 -22.74 12.95
N THR A 37 33.34 -22.65 14.05
CA THR A 37 32.79 -22.51 15.40
C THR A 37 32.00 -21.20 15.56
N ASP A 38 32.51 -20.09 15.02
CA ASP A 38 31.81 -18.81 15.04
C ASP A 38 30.50 -18.87 14.24
N ALA A 39 30.50 -19.56 13.11
CA ALA A 39 29.30 -19.74 12.31
C ALA A 39 28.25 -20.61 13.03
N VAL A 40 28.67 -21.66 13.75
CA VAL A 40 27.78 -22.47 14.60
C VAL A 40 27.22 -21.66 15.78
N ALA A 41 28.05 -20.85 16.43
CA ALA A 41 27.60 -19.92 17.46
C ALA A 41 26.58 -18.90 16.90
N GLY A 42 26.80 -18.44 15.67
CA GLY A 42 25.85 -17.61 14.93
C GLY A 42 24.49 -18.29 14.71
N ILE A 43 24.46 -19.58 14.37
CA ILE A 43 23.20 -20.34 14.25
C ILE A 43 22.46 -20.40 15.58
N ALA A 44 23.17 -20.65 16.69
CA ALA A 44 22.57 -20.69 18.02
C ALA A 44 21.94 -19.34 18.38
N ALA A 45 22.67 -18.24 18.16
CA ALA A 45 22.17 -16.88 18.38
C ALA A 45 20.95 -16.57 17.51
N VAL A 46 20.96 -16.94 16.22
CA VAL A 46 19.79 -16.72 15.34
C VAL A 46 18.57 -17.50 15.82
N ARG A 47 18.74 -18.74 16.31
CA ARG A 47 17.61 -19.51 16.86
C ARG A 47 16.99 -18.83 18.07
N GLU A 48 17.80 -18.29 18.97
CA GLU A 48 17.34 -17.54 20.13
C GLU A 48 16.65 -16.23 19.70
N TYR A 49 17.31 -15.44 18.85
CA TYR A 49 16.81 -14.13 18.43
C TYR A 49 15.55 -14.25 17.56
N ALA A 50 15.49 -15.22 16.64
CA ALA A 50 14.31 -15.40 15.79
C ALA A 50 13.12 -15.98 16.56
N GLY A 51 13.35 -16.70 17.66
CA GLY A 51 12.27 -17.21 18.50
C GLY A 51 11.56 -16.13 19.31
N MET A 52 12.26 -15.04 19.65
CA MET A 52 11.75 -13.99 20.55
C MET A 52 11.78 -12.58 19.95
N GLY A 53 12.35 -12.41 18.77
CA GLY A 53 12.64 -11.12 18.17
C GLY A 53 11.39 -10.34 17.82
N LEU A 54 11.42 -9.03 18.11
CA LEU A 54 10.37 -8.10 17.69
C LEU A 54 10.50 -7.78 16.21
N ILE A 55 9.36 -7.52 15.57
CA ILE A 55 9.29 -7.10 14.17
C ILE A 55 9.24 -5.58 14.13
N THR A 56 10.16 -4.98 13.37
CA THR A 56 10.15 -3.55 13.05
C THR A 56 9.98 -3.38 11.54
N ASP A 57 8.98 -2.60 11.14
CA ASP A 57 8.80 -2.21 9.74
C ASP A 57 9.65 -0.97 9.42
N SER A 58 10.51 -1.11 8.41
CA SER A 58 11.34 -0.02 7.87
C SER A 58 11.00 0.27 6.40
N CYS A 59 9.89 -0.25 5.90
CA CYS A 59 9.45 0.02 4.54
C CYS A 59 9.12 1.51 4.47
N THR A 60 9.96 2.28 3.78
CA THR A 60 9.64 3.69 3.49
C THR A 60 8.44 3.67 2.55
N THR A 61 7.24 3.86 3.09
CA THR A 61 6.07 4.12 2.28
C THR A 61 6.38 5.33 1.42
N LEU A 62 6.06 5.23 0.13
CA LEU A 62 6.18 6.32 -0.86
C LEU A 62 5.53 7.64 -0.39
N SER A 63 4.75 7.62 0.70
CA SER A 63 4.28 8.80 1.45
C SER A 63 5.39 9.77 1.85
N ALA A 64 6.65 9.34 2.05
CA ALA A 64 7.74 10.28 2.30
C ALA A 64 8.15 11.10 1.05
N ILE A 65 7.83 10.61 -0.15
CA ILE A 65 8.15 11.25 -1.44
C ILE A 65 6.96 12.09 -1.97
N GLY A 66 5.75 11.91 -1.42
CA GLY A 66 4.52 12.54 -1.92
C GLY A 66 4.04 13.82 -1.22
N HIS A 67 4.59 14.19 -0.06
CA HIS A 67 4.19 15.42 0.66
C HIS A 67 5.10 16.64 0.42
N ARG A 68 6.14 16.50 -0.40
CA ARG A 68 6.89 17.63 -0.96
C ARG A 68 6.66 17.65 -2.48
N ALA A 69 5.96 18.68 -2.95
CA ALA A 69 5.68 19.02 -4.35
C ALA A 69 4.33 18.55 -4.92
N TYR A 70 3.23 18.95 -4.30
CA TYR A 70 2.32 19.81 -5.05
C TYR A 70 2.40 21.19 -4.39
N ASN A 71 3.44 21.96 -4.76
CA ASN A 71 3.34 23.41 -4.64
C ASN A 71 2.13 23.78 -5.49
N ASP A 72 1.06 24.26 -4.86
CA ASP A 72 -0.02 24.89 -5.59
C ASP A 72 0.58 25.85 -6.64
N PRO A 73 0.26 25.70 -7.93
CA PRO A 73 0.59 26.76 -8.87
C PRO A 73 -0.14 28.03 -8.40
N PRO A 74 0.49 29.22 -8.43
CA PRO A 74 -0.24 30.45 -8.15
C PRO A 74 -1.40 30.53 -9.14
N ALA A 75 -2.62 30.67 -8.61
CA ALA A 75 -3.82 30.80 -9.41
C ALA A 75 -3.60 31.85 -10.51
N PRO A 76 -3.93 31.57 -11.79
CA PRO A 76 -3.81 32.57 -12.82
C PRO A 76 -4.75 33.74 -12.48
N ALA A 77 -4.15 34.90 -12.23
CA ALA A 77 -4.87 36.15 -12.11
C ALA A 77 -5.55 36.47 -13.45
N GLY A 78 -6.83 36.10 -13.58
CA GLY A 78 -7.60 36.41 -14.78
C GLY A 78 -8.70 35.41 -15.08
N SER A 79 -9.75 35.38 -14.26
CA SER A 79 -11.06 34.93 -14.72
C SER A 79 -12.04 36.10 -14.69
N GLN A 80 -12.15 36.67 -15.89
CA GLN A 80 -13.20 37.51 -16.43
C GLN A 80 -14.49 37.58 -15.59
N ARG A 81 -14.87 38.80 -15.20
CA ARG A 81 -16.20 39.11 -14.66
C ARG A 81 -17.26 38.65 -15.67
N VAL A 82 -18.08 37.70 -15.26
CA VAL A 82 -19.34 37.38 -15.95
C VAL A 82 -20.22 38.64 -15.88
N PRO A 83 -20.71 39.20 -17.00
CA PRO A 83 -21.62 40.33 -16.93
C PRO A 83 -22.94 39.87 -16.30
N LYS A 84 -23.41 40.65 -15.33
CA LYS A 84 -24.71 40.46 -14.69
C LYS A 84 -25.79 40.77 -15.73
N ILE A 85 -26.44 39.73 -16.26
CA ILE A 85 -27.62 39.91 -17.10
C ILE A 85 -28.79 40.15 -16.17
N ASP A 86 -29.31 41.38 -16.17
CA ASP A 86 -30.47 41.78 -15.38
C ASP A 86 -31.75 41.23 -16.02
N PHE A 87 -32.23 40.08 -15.54
CA PHE A 87 -33.55 39.54 -15.86
C PHE A 87 -34.64 40.15 -14.96
N HIS A 88 -34.83 41.47 -15.00
CA HIS A 88 -36.08 42.10 -14.55
C HIS A 88 -37.01 42.33 -15.74
N GLY A 89 -37.41 41.21 -16.35
CA GLY A 89 -38.36 41.14 -17.47
C GLY A 89 -39.69 40.53 -17.03
N ARG A 90 -40.55 41.36 -16.46
CA ARG A 90 -42.02 41.34 -16.61
C ARG A 90 -42.73 39.98 -16.44
N ALA A 91 -43.14 39.69 -15.20
CA ALA A 91 -44.19 38.71 -14.92
C ALA A 91 -45.54 39.15 -15.54
N ARG A 92 -46.14 38.30 -16.38
CA ARG A 92 -47.60 38.30 -16.57
C ARG A 92 -48.11 36.87 -16.76
N ALA A 93 -49.14 36.58 -15.97
CA ALA A 93 -49.72 35.28 -15.70
C ALA A 93 -50.39 34.62 -16.92
N VAL A 94 -50.33 33.29 -16.96
CA VAL A 94 -51.44 32.46 -17.42
C VAL A 94 -51.55 31.25 -16.49
N ARG A 95 -52.66 31.18 -15.75
CA ARG A 95 -53.06 29.99 -14.99
C ARG A 95 -53.83 29.07 -15.94
N ARG A 96 -53.54 27.77 -15.95
CA ARG A 96 -54.60 26.75 -16.08
C ARG A 96 -54.11 25.40 -15.59
N ALA A 97 -54.89 24.82 -14.67
CA ALA A 97 -54.72 23.48 -14.14
C ALA A 97 -55.19 22.42 -15.15
N VAL A 98 -54.46 21.31 -15.26
CA VAL A 98 -55.00 20.01 -15.71
C VAL A 98 -54.36 18.90 -14.90
N SER A 99 -55.22 17.97 -14.51
CA SER A 99 -55.10 16.82 -13.64
C SER A 99 -54.38 15.58 -14.25
N GLY A 100 -53.48 14.97 -13.46
CA GLY A 100 -53.15 13.52 -13.40
C GLY A 100 -52.43 12.87 -14.61
N PRO A 101 -52.04 11.57 -14.52
CA PRO A 101 -52.11 10.63 -13.40
C PRO A 101 -50.78 9.96 -12.97
N ARG A 102 -50.92 9.32 -11.80
CA ARG A 102 -50.05 8.40 -11.06
C ARG A 102 -49.42 7.30 -11.92
N TRP A 103 -48.13 7.02 -11.71
CA TRP A 103 -47.54 5.73 -12.05
C TRP A 103 -47.50 4.84 -10.81
N ALA A 104 -48.34 3.81 -10.84
CA ALA A 104 -48.32 2.65 -9.96
C ALA A 104 -47.97 1.41 -10.81
N GLY A 105 -47.15 0.53 -10.26
CA GLY A 105 -46.74 -0.76 -10.82
C GLY A 105 -45.35 -1.10 -10.29
N ALA A 106 -45.12 -1.93 -9.25
CA ALA A 106 -45.54 -3.34 -9.08
C ALA A 106 -45.06 -4.15 -10.30
N ILE A 107 -44.31 -5.26 -10.23
CA ILE A 107 -44.29 -6.37 -9.26
C ILE A 107 -43.10 -7.32 -9.64
N HIS A 108 -42.89 -8.39 -8.84
CA HIS A 108 -42.34 -9.77 -9.07
C HIS A 108 -41.00 -10.01 -9.82
N ASN A 109 -39.96 -10.69 -9.31
CA ASN A 109 -39.75 -11.95 -8.54
C ASN A 109 -39.51 -13.23 -9.40
N PHE A 110 -38.59 -14.07 -8.90
CA PHE A 110 -38.16 -15.43 -9.32
C PHE A 110 -37.19 -15.49 -10.53
N SER A 111 -36.11 -16.28 -10.52
CA SER A 111 -35.92 -17.62 -9.95
C SER A 111 -34.50 -17.89 -9.44
#